data_AF-A0A7W9QFU4-F1
#
_entry.id   AF-A0A7W9QFU4-F1
#
_cell.length_a   1.000
_cell.length_b   1.000
_cell.length_c   1.000
_cell.angle_alpha   90.00
_cell.angle_beta   90.00
_cell.angle_gamma   90.00
#
_symmetry.space_group_name_H-M   'P 1'
#
loop_
_entity.id
_entity.type
_entity.pdbx_description
1 polymer ?
#
loop_
_entity_poly.entity_id
_entity_poly.type
_entity_poly.pdbx_seq_one_letter_code
_entity_poly.pdbx_strand_id
1 'polypeptide(L)'
;MSEPVPAPGVAGPDQRQGTPDGKAATEGGSQPSTAGRKRRARGKSRPRDKKQRPAQSVRLNEREHTLIQAGADAVGMSIAGFLAHSALAAARDQTRTAATIAADHDILTELFATGRKLGWAGSNLNQMTKTLNSGGDIARIEDALADVRRAATATRGAVERIIERQRDETA
;
A
#
# COMPACT_ATOMS: atom_id res chain seq x y z
N MET A 1 -10.52 -60.38 9.45
CA MET A 1 -9.12 -60.80 9.19
C MET A 1 -8.83 -60.46 7.74
N SER A 2 -7.88 -59.63 7.33
CA SER A 2 -6.85 -58.85 8.01
C SER A 2 -6.33 -57.80 7.00
N GLU A 3 -6.29 -56.52 7.38
CA GLU A 3 -5.13 -55.63 7.07
C GLU A 3 -3.94 -56.10 7.96
N PRO A 4 -2.65 -55.72 7.75
CA PRO A 4 -2.06 -54.50 7.13
C PRO A 4 -0.87 -54.85 6.16
N VAL A 5 -0.04 -53.96 5.56
CA VAL A 5 0.90 -52.95 6.10
C VAL A 5 1.41 -52.01 4.99
N PRO A 6 1.54 -50.69 5.24
CA PRO A 6 2.22 -49.72 4.37
C PRO A 6 3.72 -49.57 4.72
N ALA A 7 4.56 -49.26 3.73
CA ALA A 7 5.99 -49.03 3.91
C ALA A 7 6.30 -47.56 4.35
N PRO A 8 7.40 -47.34 5.11
CA PRO A 8 7.58 -46.20 6.02
C PRO A 8 8.30 -45.00 5.39
N GLY A 9 8.08 -43.81 5.96
CA GLY A 9 8.69 -42.54 5.56
C GLY A 9 9.96 -42.14 6.31
N VAL A 10 10.54 -41.00 5.92
CA VAL A 10 11.41 -40.06 6.67
C VAL A 10 11.62 -38.82 5.77
N ALA A 11 11.19 -37.59 6.11
CA ALA A 11 11.63 -36.66 7.15
C ALA A 11 12.88 -35.82 6.78
N GLY A 12 12.63 -34.54 6.47
CA GLY A 12 13.38 -33.33 6.88
C GLY A 12 14.85 -33.12 6.44
N PRO A 13 15.24 -31.94 5.94
CA PRO A 13 16.64 -31.55 5.89
C PRO A 13 17.08 -31.00 7.26
N ASP A 14 17.95 -31.76 7.96
CA ASP A 14 18.68 -31.30 9.14
C ASP A 14 20.17 -31.08 8.80
N GLN A 15 20.76 -30.16 9.55
CA GLN A 15 22.09 -29.56 9.48
C GLN A 15 23.23 -30.59 9.48
N ARG A 16 24.45 -30.20 9.05
CA ARG A 16 25.66 -30.18 9.92
C ARG A 16 26.84 -29.43 9.30
N GLN A 17 27.48 -28.69 10.20
CA GLN A 17 28.77 -28.02 10.13
C GLN A 17 29.92 -29.03 10.31
N GLY A 18 31.04 -28.82 9.61
CA GLY A 18 32.26 -29.61 9.75
C GLY A 18 33.50 -28.75 9.54
N THR A 19 34.24 -28.55 10.63
CA THR A 19 35.57 -27.92 10.78
C THR A 19 36.65 -28.69 9.98
N PRO A 20 37.78 -28.05 9.65
CA PRO A 20 39.06 -28.72 9.86
C PRO A 20 39.97 -27.89 10.78
N ASP A 21 40.28 -28.49 11.94
CA ASP A 21 41.43 -28.14 12.77
C ASP A 21 42.72 -28.56 12.06
N GLY A 22 43.78 -27.75 12.18
CA GLY A 22 45.13 -28.15 11.76
C GLY A 22 46.13 -27.00 11.63
N LYS A 23 46.69 -26.56 12.75
CA LYS A 23 47.88 -25.67 12.86
C LYS A 23 49.09 -26.34 12.16
N ALA A 24 50.01 -25.67 11.46
CA ALA A 24 51.06 -24.69 11.84
C ALA A 24 51.76 -24.25 10.51
N ALA A 25 52.55 -23.17 10.34
CA ALA A 25 53.47 -22.44 11.21
C ALA A 25 53.82 -21.04 10.62
N THR A 26 53.99 -20.06 11.51
CA THR A 26 55.03 -18.99 11.61
C THR A 26 55.54 -18.17 10.41
N GLU A 27 55.55 -16.85 10.63
CA GLU A 27 56.46 -15.78 10.12
C GLU A 27 56.29 -15.35 8.64
N GLY A 28 56.15 -14.07 8.27
CA GLY A 28 56.16 -12.79 8.96
C GLY A 28 55.78 -11.67 7.98
N GLY A 29 55.23 -10.56 8.48
CA GLY A 29 54.99 -9.35 7.69
C GLY A 29 54.04 -8.36 8.39
N SER A 30 54.60 -7.31 8.98
CA SER A 30 53.87 -6.17 9.57
C SER A 30 53.64 -5.08 8.51
N GLN A 31 52.46 -4.44 8.44
CA GLN A 31 52.14 -3.08 8.95
C GLN A 31 50.92 -2.55 8.12
N PRO A 32 50.25 -1.41 8.44
CA PRO A 32 50.08 -0.71 9.71
C PRO A 32 48.60 -0.38 10.05
N SER A 33 48.44 0.15 11.25
CA SER A 33 47.25 0.68 11.91
C SER A 33 46.48 1.77 11.15
N THR A 34 45.15 1.77 11.27
CA THR A 34 44.39 3.00 11.55
C THR A 34 42.99 2.71 12.10
N ALA A 35 42.74 3.28 13.28
CA ALA A 35 41.44 3.57 13.89
C ALA A 35 40.47 2.41 14.12
N GLY A 36 40.66 1.70 15.24
CA GLY A 36 39.64 0.84 15.83
C GLY A 36 38.37 1.63 16.16
N ARG A 37 37.33 1.51 15.32
CA ARG A 37 35.98 1.95 15.67
C ARG A 37 35.45 0.99 16.73
N LYS A 38 35.65 1.32 18.01
CA LYS A 38 35.01 0.62 19.14
C LYS A 38 33.51 0.53 18.85
N ARG A 39 33.01 -0.66 18.50
CA ARG A 39 31.57 -0.92 18.41
C ARG A 39 31.02 -0.66 19.82
N ARG A 40 30.28 0.43 19.99
CA ARG A 40 29.56 0.70 21.24
C ARG A 40 28.67 -0.50 21.51
N ALA A 41 28.92 -1.18 22.63
CA ALA A 41 28.08 -2.27 23.08
C ALA A 41 26.62 -1.77 23.10
N ARG A 42 25.71 -2.50 22.44
CA ARG A 42 24.27 -2.24 22.54
C ARG A 42 23.93 -2.25 24.03
N GLY A 43 23.57 -1.09 24.56
CA GLY A 43 23.14 -0.97 25.95
C GLY A 43 22.02 -1.96 26.21
N LYS A 44 22.09 -2.67 27.34
CA LYS A 44 21.05 -3.61 27.78
C LYS A 44 19.70 -2.91 27.71
N SER A 45 18.73 -3.55 27.04
CA SER A 45 17.35 -3.04 26.98
C SER A 45 16.87 -2.80 28.40
N ARG A 46 16.58 -1.55 28.75
CA ARG A 46 16.03 -1.22 30.07
C ARG A 46 14.66 -1.92 30.19
N PRO A 47 14.35 -2.55 31.33
CA PRO A 47 13.02 -3.09 31.59
C PRO A 47 12.00 -1.96 31.43
N ARG A 48 11.15 -2.05 30.41
CA ARG A 48 10.13 -1.04 30.13
C ARG A 48 8.90 -1.38 30.95
N ASP A 49 8.43 -0.43 31.75
CA ASP A 49 7.19 -0.57 32.49
C ASP A 49 6.05 -0.98 31.53
N LYS A 50 5.28 -1.99 31.91
CA LYS A 50 4.30 -2.66 31.03
C LYS A 50 3.05 -1.79 30.80
N LYS A 51 2.90 -0.68 31.53
CA LYS A 51 1.80 0.28 31.38
C LYS A 51 2.09 1.37 30.34
N GLN A 52 2.51 0.97 29.14
CA GLN A 52 2.65 1.94 28.05
C GLN A 52 1.26 2.36 27.56
N ARG A 53 1.11 3.66 27.29
CA ARG A 53 -0.07 4.17 26.58
C ARG A 53 -0.12 3.51 25.20
N PRO A 54 -1.32 3.14 24.69
CA PRO A 54 -1.45 2.68 23.32
C PRO A 54 -0.84 3.70 22.35
N ALA A 55 0.08 3.24 21.51
CA ALA A 55 0.70 4.07 20.48
C ALA A 55 0.18 3.61 19.12
N GLN A 56 -0.21 4.57 18.28
CA GLN A 56 -0.57 4.34 16.88
C GLN A 56 0.39 5.12 16.00
N SER A 57 0.86 4.47 14.93
CA SER A 57 1.69 5.10 13.90
C SER A 57 0.89 5.24 12.62
N VAL A 58 0.95 6.43 12.02
CA VAL A 58 0.32 6.73 10.73
C VAL A 58 1.43 6.95 9.71
N ARG A 59 1.23 6.44 8.49
CA ARG A 59 2.12 6.69 7.36
C ARG A 59 1.50 7.79 6.52
N LEU A 60 2.29 8.82 6.23
CA LEU A 60 1.88 9.97 5.45
C LEU A 60 2.79 10.06 4.23
N ASN A 61 2.20 10.41 3.09
CA ASN A 61 2.99 10.88 1.95
C ASN A 61 3.45 12.34 2.20
N GLU A 62 4.32 12.86 1.33
CA GLU A 62 4.91 14.19 1.50
C GLU A 62 3.85 15.31 1.51
N ARG A 63 2.80 15.17 0.70
CA ARG A 63 1.71 16.17 0.61
C ARG A 63 0.87 16.18 1.89
N GLU A 64 0.45 15.01 2.34
CA GLU A 64 -0.28 14.82 3.59
C GLU A 64 0.54 15.34 4.78
N HIS A 65 1.82 15.01 4.83
CA HIS A 65 2.72 15.47 5.87
C HIS A 65 2.83 17.00 5.90
N THR A 66 3.01 17.64 4.74
CA THR A 66 3.08 19.10 4.62
C THR A 66 1.78 19.77 5.07
N LEU A 67 0.62 19.23 4.66
CA LEU A 67 -0.69 19.75 5.04
C LEU A 67 -0.90 19.66 6.55
N ILE A 68 -0.58 18.51 7.16
CA ILE A 68 -0.70 18.30 8.59
C ILE A 68 0.29 19.17 9.36
N GLN A 69 1.52 19.33 8.86
CA GLN A 69 2.53 20.21 9.44
C GLN A 69 2.05 21.66 9.48
N ALA A 70 1.52 22.18 8.36
CA ALA A 70 0.97 23.53 8.29
C ALA A 70 -0.19 23.74 9.28
N GLY A 71 -1.10 22.75 9.39
CA GLY A 71 -2.19 22.80 10.36
C GLY A 71 -1.69 22.79 11.81
N ALA A 72 -0.68 21.96 12.12
CA ALA A 72 -0.06 21.91 13.44
C ALA A 72 0.64 23.22 13.80
N ASP A 73 1.39 23.81 12.86
CA ASP A 73 2.07 25.09 13.03
C ASP A 73 1.07 26.23 13.29
N ALA A 74 -0.05 26.25 12.55
CA ALA A 74 -1.10 27.26 12.70
C ALA A 74 -1.72 27.28 14.10
N VAL A 75 -1.75 26.15 14.81
CA VAL A 75 -2.28 26.04 16.18
C VAL A 75 -1.19 25.87 17.24
N GLY A 76 0.09 25.98 16.87
CA GLY A 76 1.23 25.86 17.79
C GLY A 76 1.38 24.47 18.42
N MET A 77 0.96 23.41 17.74
CA MET A 77 1.07 22.03 18.20
C MET A 77 2.17 21.26 17.49
N SER A 78 2.68 20.19 18.12
CA SER A 78 3.45 19.19 17.36
C SER A 78 2.53 18.42 16.41
N ILE A 79 3.07 17.88 15.30
CA ILE A 79 2.33 17.02 14.37
C ILE A 79 1.54 15.94 15.12
N ALA A 80 2.20 15.23 16.05
CA ALA A 80 1.57 14.16 16.82
C ALA A 80 0.44 14.67 17.73
N GLY A 81 0.62 15.84 18.35
CA GLY A 81 -0.42 16.48 19.18
C GLY A 81 -1.61 16.93 18.34
N PHE A 82 -1.36 17.53 17.19
CA PHE A 82 -2.39 17.96 16.25
C PHE A 82 -3.19 16.77 15.70
N LEU A 83 -2.52 15.68 15.31
CA LEU A 83 -3.16 14.45 14.88
C LEU A 83 -4.04 13.84 15.99
N ALA A 84 -3.53 13.77 17.22
CA ALA A 84 -4.28 13.24 18.35
C ALA A 84 -5.50 14.11 18.68
N HIS A 85 -5.34 15.44 18.67
CA HIS A 85 -6.42 16.38 18.92
C HIS A 85 -7.51 16.28 17.85
N SER A 86 -7.11 16.30 16.58
CA SER A 86 -8.02 16.22 15.43
C SER A 86 -8.78 14.89 15.42
N ALA A 87 -8.09 13.77 15.67
CA ALA A 87 -8.72 12.46 15.77
C ALA A 87 -9.73 12.38 16.92
N LEU A 88 -9.41 12.96 18.09
CA LEU A 88 -10.34 13.03 19.22
C LEU A 88 -11.54 13.95 18.94
N ALA A 89 -11.33 15.06 18.25
CA ALA A 89 -12.41 15.96 17.83
C ALA A 89 -13.37 15.25 16.86
N ALA A 90 -12.83 14.57 15.84
CA ALA A 90 -13.61 13.76 14.90
C ALA A 90 -14.36 12.61 15.61
N ALA A 91 -13.72 11.94 16.57
CA ALA A 91 -14.36 10.86 17.35
C ALA A 91 -15.47 11.36 18.29
N ARG A 92 -15.49 12.66 18.63
CA ARG A 92 -16.60 13.28 19.38
C ARG A 92 -17.77 13.63 18.45
N ASP A 93 -17.50 14.04 17.22
CA ASP A 93 -18.51 14.34 16.20
C ASP A 93 -18.64 13.18 15.18
N GLN A 94 -19.10 12.03 15.67
CA GLN A 94 -19.11 10.78 14.90
C GLN A 94 -20.04 10.85 13.69
N THR A 95 -21.22 11.46 13.84
CA THR A 95 -22.21 11.55 12.77
C THR A 95 -21.68 12.37 11.60
N ARG A 96 -21.11 13.54 11.86
CA ARG A 96 -20.50 14.38 10.82
C ARG A 96 -19.31 13.69 10.18
N THR A 97 -18.42 13.12 10.99
CA THR A 97 -17.22 12.42 10.50
C THR A 97 -17.61 11.22 9.61
N ALA A 98 -18.59 10.43 10.02
CA ALA A 98 -19.08 9.30 9.23
C ALA A 98 -19.70 9.76 7.90
N ALA A 99 -20.48 10.85 7.90
CA ALA A 99 -21.05 11.40 6.69
C ALA A 99 -19.98 11.89 5.70
N THR A 100 -18.93 12.56 6.19
CA THR A 100 -17.81 13.00 5.34
C THR A 100 -17.06 11.81 4.74
N ILE A 101 -16.70 10.80 5.56
CA ILE A 101 -16.00 9.60 5.08
C ILE A 101 -16.85 8.83 4.06
N ALA A 102 -18.15 8.70 4.30
CA ALA A 102 -19.07 8.02 3.38
C ALA A 102 -19.16 8.75 2.04
N ALA A 103 -19.30 10.08 2.06
CA ALA A 103 -19.35 10.88 0.84
C ALA A 103 -18.09 10.70 -0.03
N ASP A 104 -16.91 10.68 0.58
CA ASP A 104 -15.65 10.47 -0.14
C ASP A 104 -15.55 9.05 -0.71
N HIS A 105 -16.03 8.05 0.03
CA HIS A 105 -16.06 6.66 -0.42
C HIS A 105 -17.06 6.43 -1.57
N ASP A 106 -18.22 7.06 -1.53
CA ASP A 106 -19.24 6.98 -2.58
C ASP A 106 -18.69 7.50 -3.91
N ILE A 107 -17.94 8.60 -3.87
CA ILE A 107 -17.27 9.18 -5.04
C ILE A 107 -16.25 8.21 -5.65
N LEU A 108 -15.37 7.63 -4.83
CA LEU A 108 -14.38 6.66 -5.31
C LEU A 108 -15.07 5.41 -5.87
N THR A 109 -16.16 4.98 -5.25
CA THR A 109 -16.98 3.86 -5.70
C THR A 109 -17.60 4.17 -7.07
N GLU A 110 -18.15 5.37 -7.27
CA GLU A 110 -18.69 5.81 -8.56
C GLU A 110 -17.60 5.84 -9.64
N LEU A 111 -16.42 6.36 -9.32
CA LEU A 111 -15.28 6.41 -10.22
C LEU A 111 -14.83 5.00 -10.64
N PHE A 112 -14.66 4.08 -9.69
CA PHE A 112 -14.26 2.70 -10.00
C PHE A 112 -15.34 1.93 -10.76
N ALA A 113 -16.62 2.15 -10.46
CA ALA A 113 -17.71 1.57 -11.22
C ALA A 113 -17.67 2.03 -12.68
N THR A 114 -17.41 3.31 -12.91
CA THR A 114 -17.32 3.88 -14.26
C THR A 114 -16.07 3.41 -15.01
N GLY A 115 -14.92 3.35 -14.33
CA GLY A 115 -13.70 2.77 -14.88
C GLY A 115 -13.85 1.29 -15.27
N ARG A 116 -14.58 0.50 -14.47
CA ARG A 116 -14.89 -0.90 -14.81
C ARG A 116 -15.73 -1.03 -16.08
N LYS A 117 -16.74 -0.17 -16.26
CA LYS A 117 -17.55 -0.13 -17.49
C LYS A 117 -16.69 0.17 -18.72
N LEU A 118 -15.76 1.12 -18.59
CA LEU A 118 -14.81 1.45 -19.66
C LEU A 118 -13.87 0.27 -19.98
N GLY A 119 -13.37 -0.43 -18.95
CA GLY A 119 -12.54 -1.63 -19.15
C GLY A 119 -13.27 -2.74 -19.91
N TRP A 120 -14.55 -2.97 -19.61
CA TRP A 120 -15.38 -3.93 -20.34
C TRP A 120 -15.60 -3.51 -21.80
N ALA A 121 -15.90 -2.23 -22.03
CA ALA A 121 -16.08 -1.69 -23.37
C ALA A 121 -14.79 -1.81 -24.23
N GLY A 122 -13.62 -1.53 -23.64
CA GLY A 122 -12.33 -1.71 -24.30
C GLY A 122 -12.01 -3.18 -24.64
N SER A 123 -12.38 -4.12 -23.75
CA SER A 123 -12.26 -5.56 -24.03
C SER A 123 -13.14 -5.99 -25.20
N ASN A 124 -14.39 -5.51 -25.25
CA ASN A 124 -15.30 -5.80 -26.36
C ASN A 124 -14.75 -5.24 -27.68
N LEU A 125 -14.24 -4.01 -27.69
CA LEU A 125 -13.59 -3.44 -28.86
C LEU A 125 -12.40 -4.29 -29.33
N ASN A 126 -11.54 -4.74 -28.42
CA ASN A 126 -10.41 -5.62 -28.75
C ASN A 126 -10.88 -6.96 -29.35
N GLN A 127 -11.98 -7.52 -28.86
CA GLN A 127 -12.58 -8.73 -29.44
C GLN A 127 -13.10 -8.46 -30.85
N MET A 128 -13.74 -7.32 -31.08
CA MET A 128 -14.27 -6.94 -32.39
C MET A 128 -13.18 -6.68 -33.42
N THR A 129 -12.07 -6.03 -33.05
CA THR A 129 -10.91 -5.89 -33.94
C THR A 129 -10.37 -7.25 -34.37
N LYS A 130 -10.32 -8.24 -33.46
CA LYS A 130 -9.93 -9.62 -33.82
C LYS A 130 -10.94 -10.27 -34.78
N THR A 131 -12.23 -10.09 -34.54
CA THR A 131 -13.30 -10.62 -35.39
C THR A 131 -13.26 -9.99 -36.79
N LEU A 132 -13.07 -8.68 -36.89
CA LEU A 132 -12.93 -7.95 -38.16
C LEU A 132 -11.68 -8.40 -38.94
N ASN A 133 -10.54 -8.53 -38.25
CA ASN A 133 -9.31 -9.07 -38.85
C ASN A 133 -9.49 -10.51 -39.37
N SER A 134 -10.54 -11.21 -38.92
CA SER A 134 -10.89 -12.56 -39.35
C SER A 134 -12.04 -12.59 -40.37
N GLY A 135 -12.45 -11.44 -40.91
CA GLY A 135 -13.51 -11.32 -41.92
C GLY A 135 -14.96 -11.27 -41.38
N GLY A 136 -15.14 -10.95 -40.10
CA GLY A 136 -16.47 -10.86 -39.46
C GLY A 136 -17.23 -9.55 -39.68
N ASP A 137 -18.50 -9.52 -39.25
CA ASP A 137 -19.50 -8.48 -39.53
C ASP A 137 -19.21 -7.10 -38.87
N ILE A 138 -19.41 -6.03 -39.65
CA ILE A 138 -19.06 -4.63 -39.37
C ILE A 138 -20.14 -3.92 -38.52
N ALA A 139 -21.41 -4.31 -38.64
CA ALA A 139 -22.51 -3.62 -37.95
C ALA A 139 -22.39 -3.69 -36.40
N ARG A 140 -21.85 -4.80 -35.88
CA ARG A 140 -21.62 -5.01 -34.44
C ARG A 140 -20.53 -4.10 -33.87
N ILE A 141 -19.69 -3.52 -34.71
CA ILE A 141 -18.54 -2.69 -34.34
C ILE A 141 -18.98 -1.26 -34.01
N GLU A 142 -19.91 -0.70 -34.79
CA GLU A 142 -20.44 0.65 -34.60
C GLU A 142 -21.18 0.79 -33.26
N ASP A 143 -22.03 -0.19 -32.91
CA ASP A 143 -22.77 -0.21 -31.64
C ASP A 143 -21.83 -0.23 -30.43
N ALA A 144 -20.79 -1.08 -30.48
CA ALA A 144 -19.81 -1.13 -29.40
C ALA A 144 -18.95 0.13 -29.32
N LEU A 145 -18.62 0.75 -30.45
CA LEU A 145 -17.88 2.01 -30.46
C LEU A 145 -18.72 3.14 -29.82
N ALA A 146 -20.04 3.15 -30.08
CA ALA A 146 -20.97 4.07 -29.42
C ALA A 146 -21.03 3.84 -27.90
N ASP A 147 -21.07 2.58 -27.45
CA ASP A 147 -21.03 2.23 -26.03
C ASP A 147 -19.71 2.62 -25.36
N VAL A 148 -18.57 2.38 -26.01
CA VAL A 148 -17.23 2.81 -25.54
C VAL A 148 -17.19 4.34 -25.40
N ARG A 149 -17.67 5.07 -26.40
CA ARG A 149 -17.74 6.54 -26.35
C ARG A 149 -18.61 7.04 -25.21
N ARG A 150 -19.80 6.45 -25.03
CA ARG A 150 -20.71 6.78 -23.92
C ARG A 150 -20.06 6.53 -22.56
N ALA A 151 -19.40 5.37 -22.39
CA ALA A 151 -18.68 5.04 -21.17
C ALA A 151 -17.53 6.01 -20.89
N ALA A 152 -16.73 6.36 -21.91
CA ALA A 152 -15.62 7.30 -21.77
C ALA A 152 -16.09 8.71 -21.40
N THR A 153 -17.19 9.20 -21.99
CA THR A 153 -17.79 10.50 -21.63
C THR A 153 -18.31 10.50 -20.20
N ALA A 154 -18.97 9.43 -19.76
CA ALA A 154 -19.41 9.31 -18.37
C ALA A 154 -18.23 9.30 -17.38
N THR A 155 -17.14 8.60 -17.71
CA THR A 155 -15.90 8.63 -16.91
C THR A 155 -15.33 10.04 -16.81
N ARG A 156 -15.24 10.76 -17.93
CA ARG A 156 -14.74 12.14 -17.95
C ARG A 156 -15.58 13.05 -17.06
N GLY A 157 -16.91 13.01 -17.19
CA GLY A 157 -17.81 13.82 -16.36
C GLY A 157 -17.76 13.46 -14.87
N ALA A 158 -17.51 12.19 -14.53
CA ALA A 158 -17.27 11.80 -13.14
C ALA A 158 -15.95 12.39 -12.59
N VAL A 159 -14.87 12.36 -13.39
CA VAL A 159 -13.58 12.95 -13.01
C VAL A 159 -13.68 14.47 -12.88
N GLU A 160 -14.38 15.15 -13.77
CA GLU A 160 -14.60 16.61 -13.71
C GLU A 160 -15.34 17.01 -12.41
N ARG A 161 -16.42 16.31 -12.04
CA ARG A 161 -17.12 16.52 -10.77
C ARG A 161 -16.22 16.37 -9.54
N ILE A 162 -15.31 15.38 -9.57
CA ILE A 162 -14.33 15.18 -8.49
C ILE A 162 -13.37 16.37 -8.39
N ILE A 163 -12.85 16.84 -9.53
CA ILE A 163 -11.92 17.96 -9.57
C ILE A 163 -12.59 19.27 -9.12
N GLU A 164 -13.84 19.52 -9.51
CA GLU A 164 -14.60 20.71 -9.11
C GLU A 164 -14.86 20.74 -7.61
N ARG A 165 -15.32 19.63 -7.02
CA ARG A 165 -15.52 19.52 -5.57
C ARG A 165 -14.24 19.74 -4.78
N GLN A 166 -13.10 19.23 -5.27
CA GLN A 166 -11.79 19.43 -4.63
C GLN A 166 -11.33 20.90 -4.70
N ARG A 167 -11.74 21.67 -5.72
CA ARG A 167 -11.44 23.10 -5.79
C ARG A 167 -12.28 23.90 -4.80
N ASP A 168 -13.58 23.59 -4.70
CA ASP A 168 -14.50 24.26 -3.79
C ASP A 168 -14.15 24.02 -2.30
N GLU A 169 -13.52 22.89 -1.98
CA GLU A 169 -13.00 22.59 -0.63
C GLU A 169 -11.69 23.33 -0.30
N THR A 170 -11.00 23.90 -1.30
CA THR A 170 -9.71 24.62 -1.15
C THR A 170 -9.80 26.14 -1.28
N ALA A 171 -10.99 26.67 -1.58
CA ALA A 171 -11.27 28.10 -1.73
C ALA A 171 -11.91 28.69 -0.46
#